data_AF-A0AAX2LYN1-F1
#
_entry.id   AF-A0AAX2LYN1-F1
#
_cell.length_a   1.000
_cell.length_b   1.000
_cell.length_c   1.000
_cell.angle_alpha   90.00
_cell.angle_beta   90.00
_cell.angle_gamma   90.00
#
_symmetry.space_group_name_H-M   'P 1'
#
loop_
_entity.id
_entity.type
_entity.pdbx_description
1 polymer ?
#
loop_
_entity_poly.entity_id
_entity_poly.type
_entity_poly.pdbx_seq_one_letter_code
_entity_poly.pdbx_strand_id
1 'polypeptide(L)'
;MSNLEKYRRKTIYLLLTIVSSGFFAVLFQPILTDKALDVLVNIYSILAGFLVGVIALIGDPSSLPNGSWRVAESATKNTFRKLSSTKNLLHVYLVTLFAIFSYKLFSVPQTIEIIKDLPYGTMLLPYLGKIKSFVEQVILFLSFVAFSYSFTLPNSLFNIQKMRVEKEIENRRKDANIK
;
A
#
# COMPACT_ATOMS: atom_id res chain seq x y z
N MET A 1 6.93 4.52 -28.09
CA MET A 1 6.41 3.38 -27.28
C MET A 1 4.91 3.53 -27.15
N SER A 2 4.13 2.59 -27.71
CA SER A 2 2.67 2.73 -27.76
C SER A 2 2.07 2.62 -26.35
N ASN A 3 1.01 3.39 -26.06
CA ASN A 3 0.37 3.40 -24.74
C ASN A 3 -0.06 1.98 -24.29
N LEU A 4 -0.36 1.08 -25.22
CA LEU A 4 -0.75 -0.31 -24.98
C LEU A 4 0.30 -1.14 -24.25
N GLU A 5 1.58 -1.02 -24.62
CA GLU A 5 2.65 -1.80 -23.97
C GLU A 5 2.87 -1.37 -22.51
N LYS A 6 2.68 -0.07 -22.24
CA LYS A 6 2.78 0.52 -20.91
C LYS A 6 1.64 0.04 -19.99
N TYR A 7 0.42 -0.02 -20.51
CA TYR A 7 -0.72 -0.59 -19.76
C TYR A 7 -0.55 -2.08 -19.56
N ARG A 8 -0.15 -2.84 -20.60
CA ARG A 8 0.09 -4.28 -20.53
C ARG A 8 1.11 -4.65 -19.46
N ARG A 9 2.26 -3.96 -19.38
CA ARG A 9 3.28 -4.21 -18.35
C ARG A 9 2.73 -3.99 -16.93
N LYS A 10 1.95 -2.94 -16.72
CA LYS A 10 1.33 -2.67 -15.41
C LYS A 10 0.29 -3.73 -15.03
N THR A 11 -0.55 -4.14 -15.97
CA THR A 11 -1.57 -5.17 -15.73
C THR A 11 -0.94 -6.54 -15.47
N ILE A 12 0.11 -6.91 -16.21
CA ILE A 12 0.86 -8.15 -15.97
C ILE A 12 1.51 -8.14 -14.58
N TYR A 13 2.16 -7.03 -14.19
CA TYR A 13 2.73 -6.89 -12.86
C TYR A 13 1.66 -7.03 -11.76
N LEU A 14 0.47 -6.45 -11.99
CA LEU A 14 -0.69 -6.57 -11.11
C LEU A 14 -1.14 -8.03 -10.94
N LEU A 15 -1.37 -8.71 -12.06
CA LEU A 15 -1.80 -10.10 -12.08
C LEU A 15 -0.77 -11.01 -11.42
N LEU A 16 0.52 -10.83 -11.76
CA LEU A 16 1.62 -11.60 -11.17
C LEU A 16 1.69 -11.37 -9.67
N THR A 17 1.54 -10.12 -9.20
CA THR A 17 1.50 -9.80 -7.77
C THR A 17 0.32 -10.48 -7.08
N ILE A 18 -0.89 -10.46 -7.67
CA ILE A 18 -2.07 -11.11 -7.08
C ILE A 18 -1.88 -12.62 -7.00
N VAL A 19 -1.42 -13.26 -8.09
CA VAL A 19 -1.22 -14.72 -8.13
C VAL A 19 -0.12 -15.15 -7.16
N SER A 20 1.02 -14.46 -7.16
CA SER A 20 2.12 -14.74 -6.23
C SER A 20 1.71 -14.52 -4.78
N SER A 21 0.97 -13.44 -4.49
CA SER A 21 0.46 -13.17 -3.13
C SER A 21 -0.53 -14.23 -2.66
N GLY A 22 -1.41 -14.72 -3.54
CA GLY A 22 -2.34 -15.81 -3.22
C GLY A 22 -1.60 -17.12 -2.93
N PHE A 23 -0.61 -17.46 -3.76
CA PHE A 23 0.23 -18.63 -3.56
C PHE A 23 1.01 -18.55 -2.24
N PHE A 24 1.64 -17.41 -1.95
CA PHE A 24 2.40 -17.20 -0.72
C PHE A 24 1.51 -17.14 0.52
N ALA A 25 0.29 -16.61 0.43
CA ALA A 25 -0.63 -16.58 1.56
C ALA A 25 -0.97 -17.98 2.05
N VAL A 26 -1.25 -18.92 1.15
CA VAL A 26 -1.55 -20.32 1.52
C VAL A 26 -0.31 -21.03 2.06
N LEU A 27 0.86 -20.81 1.44
CA LEU A 27 2.11 -21.47 1.82
C LEU A 27 2.66 -20.99 3.16
N PHE A 28 2.57 -19.69 3.46
CA PHE A 28 3.13 -19.10 4.68
C PHE A 28 2.14 -19.03 5.85
N GLN A 29 0.85 -19.27 5.62
CA GLN A 29 -0.15 -19.33 6.69
C GLN A 29 0.25 -20.26 7.86
N PRO A 30 0.72 -21.51 7.66
CA PRO A 30 1.07 -22.38 8.79
C PRO A 30 2.28 -21.89 9.61
N ILE A 31 3.07 -20.98 9.05
CA ILE A 31 4.28 -20.43 9.68
C ILE A 31 3.95 -19.10 10.40
N LEU A 32 2.74 -18.58 10.26
CA LEU A 32 2.32 -17.32 10.84
C LEU A 32 2.25 -17.42 12.37
N THR A 33 3.09 -16.63 13.04
CA THR A 33 3.11 -16.52 14.51
C THR A 33 2.67 -15.12 14.93
N ASP A 34 2.21 -14.96 16.17
CA ASP A 34 1.78 -13.65 16.69
C ASP A 34 2.91 -12.60 16.67
N LYS A 35 4.16 -13.05 16.85
CA LYS A 35 5.35 -12.19 16.74
C LYS A 35 5.58 -11.69 15.31
N ALA A 36 5.33 -12.53 14.31
CA ALA A 36 5.43 -12.12 12.91
C ALA A 36 4.38 -11.04 12.58
N LEU A 37 3.17 -11.16 13.13
CA LEU A 37 2.14 -10.13 12.99
C LEU A 37 2.54 -8.81 13.66
N ASP A 38 3.20 -8.83 14.83
CA ASP A 38 3.71 -7.61 15.47
C ASP A 38 4.78 -6.91 14.62
N VAL A 39 5.71 -7.68 14.06
CA VAL A 39 6.71 -7.15 13.11
C VAL A 39 6.02 -6.52 11.91
N LEU A 40 4.97 -7.16 11.39
CA LEU A 40 4.22 -6.64 10.25
C LEU A 40 3.53 -5.31 10.58
N VAL A 41 2.87 -5.22 11.74
CA VAL A 41 2.26 -3.99 12.25
C VAL A 41 3.29 -2.88 12.39
N ASN A 42 4.49 -3.18 12.92
CA ASN A 42 5.57 -2.19 13.06
C ASN A 42 6.02 -1.64 11.71
N ILE A 43 6.32 -2.52 10.75
CA ILE A 43 6.73 -2.11 9.40
C ILE A 43 5.64 -1.26 8.74
N TYR A 44 4.38 -1.69 8.86
CA TYR A 44 3.25 -1.03 8.19
C TYR A 44 2.93 0.31 8.82
N SER A 45 3.09 0.46 10.13
CA SER A 45 2.91 1.73 10.83
C SER A 45 3.95 2.76 10.39
N ILE A 46 5.23 2.35 10.28
CA ILE A 46 6.30 3.22 9.77
C ILE A 46 6.04 3.61 8.31
N LEU A 47 5.70 2.63 7.46
CA LEU A 47 5.43 2.88 6.04
C LEU A 47 4.20 3.75 5.82
N ALA A 48 3.13 3.57 6.60
CA ALA A 48 1.93 4.40 6.53
C ALA A 48 2.25 5.86 6.88
N GLY A 49 3.03 6.10 7.95
CA GLY A 49 3.49 7.44 8.30
C GLY A 49 4.33 8.09 7.20
N PHE A 50 5.30 7.35 6.65
CA PHE A 50 6.08 7.80 5.49
C PHE A 50 5.20 8.14 4.28
N LEU A 51 4.19 7.32 3.99
CA LEU A 51 3.31 7.47 2.85
C LEU A 51 2.40 8.70 2.98
N VAL A 52 1.92 9.00 4.19
CA VAL A 52 1.20 10.25 4.47
C VAL A 52 2.10 11.46 4.19
N GLY A 53 3.37 11.43 4.62
CA GLY A 53 4.34 12.49 4.32
C GLY A 53 4.58 12.66 2.81
N VAL A 54 4.68 11.55 2.08
CA VAL A 54 4.79 11.55 0.61
C VAL A 54 3.55 12.16 -0.05
N ILE A 55 2.36 11.80 0.41
CA ILE A 55 1.09 12.34 -0.11
C ILE A 55 1.04 13.85 0.12
N ALA A 56 1.45 14.33 1.30
CA ALA A 56 1.51 15.76 1.61
C ALA A 56 2.52 16.49 0.70
N LEU A 57 3.72 15.95 0.51
CA LEU A 57 4.77 16.56 -0.33
C LEU A 57 4.43 16.57 -1.83
N ILE A 58 3.73 15.55 -2.32
CA ILE A 58 3.25 15.50 -3.71
C ILE A 58 2.00 16.37 -3.88
N GLY A 59 1.15 16.46 -2.85
CA GLY A 59 -0.10 17.23 -2.86
C GLY A 59 0.09 18.74 -2.70
N ASP A 60 1.27 19.19 -2.27
CA ASP A 60 1.59 20.61 -2.14
C ASP A 60 1.47 21.33 -3.50
N PRO A 61 0.65 22.39 -3.63
CA PRO A 61 0.50 23.16 -4.87
C PRO A 61 1.81 23.80 -5.35
N SER A 62 2.80 24.02 -4.48
CA SER A 62 4.14 24.47 -4.86
C SER A 62 4.85 23.52 -5.83
N SER A 63 4.36 22.27 -5.92
CA SER A 63 4.87 21.26 -6.84
C SER A 63 4.36 21.39 -8.29
N LEU A 64 3.38 22.26 -8.54
CA LEU A 64 2.85 22.47 -9.87
C LEU A 64 3.83 23.32 -10.71
N PRO A 65 3.95 23.02 -12.02
CA PRO A 65 4.64 23.88 -12.97
C PRO A 65 4.28 25.37 -12.87
N ASN A 66 5.29 26.24 -12.79
CA ASN A 66 5.13 27.66 -13.08
C ASN A 66 4.67 27.85 -14.53
N GLY A 67 3.74 28.78 -14.79
CA GLY A 67 3.22 29.07 -16.13
C GLY A 67 1.74 29.50 -16.14
N SER A 68 1.07 29.35 -17.29
CA SER A 68 -0.36 29.63 -17.40
C SER A 68 -1.20 28.56 -16.71
N TRP A 69 -2.40 28.93 -16.26
CA TRP A 69 -3.35 28.02 -15.60
C TRP A 69 -3.65 26.75 -16.43
N ARG A 70 -3.58 26.85 -17.76
CA ARG A 70 -3.79 25.71 -18.70
C ARG A 70 -2.66 24.68 -18.62
N VAL A 71 -1.43 25.14 -18.45
CA VAL A 71 -0.26 24.25 -18.31
C VAL A 71 -0.28 23.56 -16.95
N ALA A 72 -0.65 24.29 -15.89
CA ALA A 72 -0.84 23.74 -14.56
C ALA A 72 -1.95 22.67 -14.57
N GLU A 73 -3.12 22.95 -15.14
CA GLU A 73 -4.25 22.02 -15.23
C GLU A 73 -3.88 20.72 -15.97
N SER A 74 -3.15 20.83 -17.09
CA SER A 74 -2.69 19.67 -17.87
C SER A 74 -1.74 18.79 -17.05
N ALA A 75 -0.82 19.39 -16.29
CA ALA A 75 0.12 18.67 -15.44
C ALA A 75 -0.55 18.02 -14.21
N THR A 76 -1.56 18.69 -13.64
CA THR A 76 -2.34 18.22 -12.48
C THR A 76 -2.91 16.83 -12.71
N LYS A 77 -3.47 16.55 -13.89
CA LYS A 77 -4.10 15.25 -14.18
C LYS A 77 -3.14 14.06 -14.01
N ASN A 78 -1.88 14.20 -14.44
CA ASN A 78 -0.91 13.11 -14.33
C ASN A 78 -0.33 12.98 -12.91
N THR A 79 -0.11 14.10 -12.22
CA THR A 79 0.34 14.13 -10.81
C THR A 79 -0.71 13.52 -9.88
N PHE A 80 -1.98 13.93 -10.00
CA PHE A 80 -3.08 13.40 -9.19
C PHE A 80 -3.36 11.92 -9.46
N ARG A 81 -3.13 11.43 -10.67
CA ARG A 81 -3.25 9.99 -10.95
C ARG A 81 -2.20 9.17 -10.19
N LYS A 82 -0.96 9.67 -10.09
CA LYS A 82 0.08 9.03 -9.25
C LYS A 82 -0.27 9.15 -7.78
N LEU A 83 -0.74 10.33 -7.34
CA LEU A 83 -1.18 10.58 -5.96
C LEU A 83 -2.32 9.65 -5.54
N SER A 84 -3.29 9.42 -6.43
CA SER A 84 -4.42 8.51 -6.20
C SER A 84 -3.96 7.06 -6.00
N SER A 85 -2.94 6.62 -6.75
CA SER A 85 -2.34 5.30 -6.54
C SER A 85 -1.67 5.20 -5.17
N THR A 86 -0.90 6.21 -4.77
CA THR A 86 -0.28 6.29 -3.44
C THR A 86 -1.33 6.33 -2.33
N LYS A 87 -2.43 7.07 -2.54
CA LYS A 87 -3.59 7.12 -1.64
C LYS A 87 -4.23 5.75 -1.49
N ASN A 88 -4.45 5.02 -2.57
CA ASN A 88 -5.04 3.68 -2.53
C ASN A 88 -4.14 2.70 -1.76
N LEU A 89 -2.81 2.80 -1.94
CA LEU A 89 -1.85 2.01 -1.19
C LEU A 89 -1.90 2.30 0.32
N LEU A 90 -2.06 3.58 0.72
CA LEU A 90 -2.30 3.95 2.12
C LEU A 90 -3.58 3.31 2.67
N HIS A 91 -4.66 3.28 1.89
CA HIS A 91 -5.91 2.63 2.31
C HIS A 91 -5.72 1.13 2.51
N VAL A 92 -5.01 0.45 1.60
CA VAL A 92 -4.69 -0.98 1.77
C VAL A 92 -3.93 -1.21 3.06
N TYR A 93 -2.97 -0.34 3.40
CA TYR A 93 -2.23 -0.42 4.66
C TYR A 93 -3.09 -0.26 5.91
N LEU A 94 -3.96 0.76 5.93
CA LEU A 94 -4.88 0.95 7.05
C LEU A 94 -5.84 -0.23 7.20
N VAL A 95 -6.35 -0.76 6.09
CA VAL A 95 -7.21 -1.96 6.09
C VAL A 95 -6.46 -3.18 6.63
N THR A 96 -5.21 -3.40 6.21
CA THR A 96 -4.40 -4.51 6.74
C THR A 96 -4.11 -4.38 8.24
N LEU A 97 -3.76 -3.17 8.71
CA LEU A 97 -3.54 -2.91 10.13
C LEU A 97 -4.81 -3.16 10.94
N PHE A 98 -5.96 -2.69 10.44
CA PHE A 98 -7.25 -2.94 11.07
C PHE A 98 -7.63 -4.43 11.09
N ALA A 99 -7.33 -5.16 10.02
CA ALA A 99 -7.56 -6.60 9.95
C ALA A 99 -6.67 -7.37 10.95
N ILE A 100 -5.40 -7.00 11.07
CA ILE A 100 -4.49 -7.60 12.07
C ILE A 100 -4.93 -7.28 13.49
N PHE A 101 -5.31 -6.03 13.74
CA PHE A 101 -5.83 -5.60 15.04
C PHE A 101 -7.08 -6.41 15.41
N SER A 102 -8.03 -6.53 14.48
CA SER A 102 -9.25 -7.32 14.66
C SER A 102 -8.91 -8.80 14.91
N TYR A 103 -8.02 -9.40 14.10
CA TYR A 103 -7.55 -10.77 14.30
C TYR A 103 -6.92 -10.98 15.67
N LYS A 104 -6.05 -10.07 16.12
CA LYS A 104 -5.41 -10.16 17.44
C LYS A 104 -6.43 -10.05 18.57
N LEU A 105 -7.41 -9.16 18.45
CA LEU A 105 -8.50 -9.02 19.43
C LEU A 105 -9.30 -10.32 19.59
N PHE A 106 -9.59 -11.02 18.50
CA PHE A 106 -10.33 -12.28 18.54
C PHE A 106 -9.47 -13.51 18.87
N SER A 107 -8.15 -13.46 18.63
CA SER A 107 -7.23 -14.58 18.85
C SER A 107 -6.66 -14.64 20.27
N VAL A 108 -7.06 -13.71 21.15
CA VAL A 108 -6.62 -13.72 22.55
C VAL A 108 -7.10 -15.01 23.26
N PRO A 109 -6.26 -15.71 24.04
CA PRO A 109 -6.66 -16.94 24.74
C PRO A 109 -7.89 -16.75 25.64
N GLN A 110 -8.00 -15.58 26.28
CA GLN A 110 -9.12 -15.23 27.17
C GLN A 110 -10.46 -15.15 26.43
N THR A 111 -10.50 -14.67 25.18
CA THR A 111 -11.74 -14.66 24.39
C THR A 111 -12.19 -16.06 24.01
N ILE A 112 -11.25 -16.98 23.79
CA ILE A 112 -11.56 -18.39 23.49
C ILE A 112 -12.15 -19.09 24.73
N GLU A 113 -11.67 -18.79 25.94
CA GLU A 113 -12.22 -19.32 27.19
C GLU A 113 -13.66 -18.84 27.43
N ILE A 114 -13.93 -17.54 27.26
CA ILE A 114 -15.29 -16.99 27.36
C ILE A 114 -16.25 -17.67 26.36
N ILE A 115 -15.77 -17.97 25.15
CA ILE A 115 -16.59 -18.62 24.13
C ILE A 115 -16.90 -20.08 24.50
N LYS A 116 -15.98 -20.77 25.18
CA LYS A 116 -16.16 -22.16 25.61
C LYS A 116 -17.20 -22.32 26.70
N ASP A 117 -17.34 -21.33 27.59
CA ASP A 117 -18.27 -21.37 28.73
C ASP A 117 -19.74 -21.12 28.34
N LEU A 118 -20.00 -20.70 27.10
CA LEU A 118 -21.35 -20.53 26.58
C LEU A 118 -22.03 -21.90 26.34
N PRO A 119 -23.35 -22.01 26.52
CA PRO A 119 -24.10 -23.29 26.42
C PRO A 119 -24.07 -23.97 25.03
N TYR A 120 -23.51 -23.30 24.01
CA TYR A 120 -23.28 -23.83 22.66
C TYR A 120 -21.83 -23.65 22.17
N GLY A 121 -20.91 -23.26 23.05
CA GLY A 121 -19.53 -22.90 22.71
C GLY A 121 -18.74 -24.01 22.04
N THR A 122 -18.93 -25.25 22.50
CA THR A 122 -18.22 -26.43 21.99
C THR A 122 -18.58 -26.78 20.54
N MET A 123 -19.80 -26.46 20.10
CA MET A 123 -20.27 -26.66 18.73
C MET A 123 -19.73 -25.59 17.77
N LEU A 124 -19.43 -24.38 18.27
CA LEU A 124 -18.96 -23.23 17.47
C LEU A 124 -17.44 -23.19 17.28
N LEU A 125 -16.67 -23.81 18.17
CA LEU A 125 -15.20 -23.92 18.09
C LEU A 125 -14.63 -24.31 16.70
N PRO A 126 -15.14 -25.34 15.99
CA PRO A 126 -14.58 -25.72 14.69
C PRO A 126 -14.81 -24.66 13.61
N TYR A 127 -15.92 -23.90 13.68
CA TYR A 127 -16.19 -22.80 12.75
C TYR A 127 -15.25 -21.62 13.00
N LEU A 128 -15.00 -21.29 14.27
CA LEU A 128 -14.02 -20.27 14.68
C LEU A 128 -12.61 -20.59 14.17
N GLY A 129 -12.18 -21.85 14.26
CA GLY A 129 -10.88 -22.29 13.73
C GLY A 129 -10.74 -22.10 12.23
N LYS A 130 -11.78 -22.42 11.45
CA LYS A 130 -11.81 -22.18 10.00
C LYS A 130 -11.79 -20.69 9.65
N ILE A 131 -12.59 -19.88 10.37
CA ILE A 131 -12.62 -18.43 10.19
C ILE A 131 -11.25 -17.83 10.51
N LYS A 132 -10.61 -18.26 11.60
CA LYS A 132 -9.27 -17.82 12.00
C LYS A 132 -8.26 -18.05 10.88
N SER A 133 -8.18 -19.29 10.38
CA SER A 133 -7.28 -19.65 9.28
C SER A 133 -7.55 -18.85 8.01
N PHE A 134 -8.82 -18.63 7.66
CA PHE A 134 -9.20 -17.81 6.51
C PHE A 134 -8.77 -16.34 6.68
N VAL A 135 -8.96 -15.76 7.87
CA VAL A 135 -8.54 -14.38 8.17
C VAL A 135 -7.02 -14.25 8.10
N GLU A 136 -6.26 -15.20 8.63
CA GLU A 136 -4.79 -15.24 8.50
C GLU A 136 -4.34 -15.23 7.03
N GLN A 137 -4.99 -16.04 6.18
CA GLN A 137 -4.72 -16.06 4.73
C GLN A 137 -5.02 -14.71 4.07
N VAL A 138 -6.15 -14.09 4.41
CA VAL A 138 -6.53 -12.78 3.87
C VAL A 138 -5.53 -11.70 4.30
N ILE A 139 -5.09 -11.70 5.57
CA ILE A 139 -4.08 -10.77 6.08
C ILE A 139 -2.78 -10.95 5.30
N LEU A 140 -2.27 -12.19 5.19
CA LEU A 140 -1.04 -12.47 4.45
C LEU A 140 -1.14 -12.07 2.98
N PHE A 141 -2.26 -12.39 2.34
CA PHE A 141 -2.52 -12.01 0.95
C PHE A 141 -2.44 -10.49 0.76
N LEU A 142 -3.19 -9.73 1.57
CA LEU A 142 -3.18 -8.27 1.49
C LEU A 142 -1.79 -7.71 1.81
N SER A 143 -1.09 -8.32 2.76
CA SER A 143 0.25 -7.88 3.15
C SER A 143 1.27 -8.08 2.03
N PHE A 144 1.27 -9.25 1.36
CA PHE A 144 2.17 -9.47 0.23
C PHE A 144 1.87 -8.50 -0.92
N VAL A 145 0.59 -8.28 -1.25
CA VAL A 145 0.20 -7.32 -2.28
C VAL A 145 0.72 -5.92 -1.94
N ALA A 146 0.43 -5.43 -0.73
CA ALA A 146 0.79 -4.07 -0.33
C ALA A 146 2.32 -3.87 -0.26
N PHE A 147 3.04 -4.89 0.20
CA PHE A 147 4.50 -4.88 0.27
C PHE A 147 5.14 -4.86 -1.13
N SER A 148 4.68 -5.73 -2.04
CA SER A 148 5.13 -5.74 -3.45
C SER A 148 4.93 -4.37 -4.12
N TYR A 149 3.75 -3.77 -3.93
CA TYR A 149 3.47 -2.44 -4.45
C TYR A 149 4.39 -1.36 -3.89
N SER A 150 4.81 -1.50 -2.64
CA SER A 150 5.59 -0.46 -1.97
C SER A 150 7.01 -0.33 -2.47
N PHE A 151 7.58 -1.40 -3.03
CA PHE A 151 8.86 -1.28 -3.74
C PHE A 151 8.81 -0.35 -4.96
N THR A 152 7.62 -0.02 -5.47
CA THR A 152 7.48 0.92 -6.60
C THR A 152 7.48 2.40 -6.17
N LEU A 153 7.21 2.69 -4.89
CA LEU A 153 7.09 4.05 -4.37
C LEU A 153 8.41 4.84 -4.42
N PRO A 154 9.56 4.31 -3.94
CA PRO A 154 10.81 5.09 -3.88
C PRO A 154 11.24 5.56 -5.27
N ASN A 155 11.16 4.70 -6.27
CA ASN A 155 11.51 5.04 -7.65
C ASN A 155 10.56 6.08 -8.24
N SER A 156 9.26 6.00 -7.94
CA SER A 156 8.30 7.01 -8.41
C SER A 156 8.59 8.38 -7.80
N LEU A 157 8.89 8.43 -6.50
CA LEU A 157 9.24 9.64 -5.77
C LEU A 157 10.53 10.27 -6.28
N PHE A 158 11.58 9.46 -6.40
CA PHE A 158 12.87 9.92 -6.92
C PHE A 158 12.72 10.56 -8.30
N ASN A 159 11.96 9.94 -9.20
CA ASN A 159 11.68 10.50 -10.52
C ASN A 159 10.90 11.82 -10.45
N ILE A 160 9.95 11.97 -9.52
CA ILE A 160 9.23 13.23 -9.32
C ILE A 160 10.19 14.33 -8.85
N GLN A 161 11.06 14.03 -7.88
CA GLN A 161 12.03 15.00 -7.38
C GLN A 161 13.05 15.38 -8.45
N LYS A 162 13.56 14.41 -9.21
CA LYS A 162 14.46 14.66 -10.34
C LYS A 162 13.83 15.60 -11.37
N MET A 163 12.58 15.36 -11.77
CA MET A 163 11.86 16.23 -12.70
C MET A 163 11.67 17.65 -12.13
N ARG A 164 11.43 17.80 -10.82
CA ARG A 164 11.33 19.13 -10.18
C ARG A 164 12.66 19.88 -10.25
N VAL A 165 13.77 19.22 -9.91
CA VAL A 165 15.10 19.82 -9.96
C VAL A 165 15.49 20.20 -11.38
N GLU A 166 15.29 19.31 -12.35
CA GLU A 166 15.59 19.59 -13.77
C GLU A 166 14.82 20.79 -14.29
N LYS A 167 13.52 20.88 -13.94
CA LYS A 167 12.67 22.00 -14.33
C LYS A 167 13.12 23.33 -13.72
N GLU A 168 13.51 23.33 -12.45
CA GLU A 168 14.04 24.52 -11.79
C GLU A 168 15.35 24.99 -12.43
N ILE A 169 16.25 24.06 -12.77
CA ILE A 169 17.49 24.39 -13.51
C ILE A 169 17.16 24.99 -14.88
N GLU A 170 16.20 24.43 -15.61
CA GLU A 170 15.79 24.93 -16.92
C GLU A 170 15.19 26.34 -16.84
N ASN A 171 14.36 26.62 -15.83
CA ASN A 171 13.82 27.97 -15.59
C ASN A 171 14.95 28.97 -15.35
N ARG A 172 15.92 28.64 -14.47
CA ARG A 172 17.06 29.52 -14.20
C ARG A 172 17.95 29.76 -15.42
N ARG A 173 18.14 28.75 -16.29
CA ARG A 173 18.87 28.90 -17.55
C ARG A 173 18.18 29.89 -18.50
N LYS A 174 16.84 29.81 -18.60
CA LYS A 174 16.04 30.76 -19.38
C LYS A 174 16.14 32.17 -18.82
N ASP A 175 16.04 32.34 -17.51
CA ASP A 175 16.16 33.65 -16.85
C ASP A 175 17.57 34.25 -17.03
N ALA A 176 18.60 33.41 -17.07
CA ALA A 176 19.98 33.82 -17.32
C ALA A 176 20.32 33.99 -18.82
N ASN A 177 19.38 33.75 -19.74
CA ASN A 177 19.60 33.76 -21.20
C ASN A 177 20.72 32.78 -21.68
N ILE A 178 21.01 31.74 -20.90
CA ILE A 178 21.98 30.71 -21.27
C ILE A 178 21.21 29.57 -21.93
N LYS A 179 21.42 29.37 -23.24
CA LYS A 179 20.86 28.25 -24.01
C LYS A 179 21.45 26.90 -23.57
#